data_AF-A0A930AAV4-F1
#
_entry.id   AF-A0A930AAV4-F1
#
_cell.length_a   1.000
_cell.length_b   1.000
_cell.length_c   1.000
_cell.angle_alpha   90.00
_cell.angle_beta   90.00
_cell.angle_gamma   90.00
#
_symmetry.space_group_name_H-M   'P 1'
#
loop_
_entity.id
_entity.type
_entity.pdbx_description
1 polymer ?
#
loop_
_entity_poly.entity_id
_entity_poly.type
_entity_poly.pdbx_seq_one_letter_code
_entity_poly.pdbx_strand_id
1 'polypeptide(L)' 'MKLDYLGGTDFLIDQGDKFYRMNSDTELLGRFIRIKHQHRFLEIGCNTGAILLYASLRKPKELVGVDLFSEV' A
#
# COMPACT_ATOMS: atom_id res chain seq x y z
N MET A 1 16.54 -7.72 -2.98
CA MET A 1 15.10 -8.00 -2.80
C MET A 1 14.90 -8.35 -1.34
N LYS A 2 14.20 -7.49 -0.61
CA LYS A 2 13.89 -7.71 0.81
C LYS A 2 12.38 -7.78 0.93
N LEU A 3 11.86 -9.00 0.95
CA LEU A 3 10.44 -9.26 1.07
C LEU A 3 10.03 -9.25 2.54
N ASP A 4 9.07 -8.42 2.88
CA ASP A 4 8.44 -8.36 4.19
C ASP A 4 6.94 -8.70 4.06
N TYR A 5 6.36 -9.28 5.10
CA TYR A 5 4.92 -9.55 5.16
C TYR A 5 4.13 -8.28 5.46
N LEU A 6 3.12 -8.00 4.64
CA LEU A 6 2.18 -6.92 4.90
C LEU A 6 1.20 -7.33 6.00
N GLY A 7 1.35 -6.72 7.18
CA GLY A 7 0.65 -7.11 8.41
C GLY A 7 -0.86 -7.31 8.25
N GLY A 8 -1.35 -8.47 8.67
CA GLY A 8 -2.77 -8.81 8.61
C GLY A 8 -3.30 -9.17 7.22
N THR A 9 -2.42 -9.50 6.27
CA THR A 9 -2.73 -9.97 4.92
C THR A 9 -1.79 -11.11 4.52
N ASP A 10 -2.10 -11.79 3.42
CA ASP A 10 -1.20 -12.81 2.84
C ASP A 10 -0.21 -12.24 1.81
N PHE A 11 -0.08 -10.91 1.74
CA PHE A 11 0.79 -10.26 0.77
C PHE A 11 2.23 -10.14 1.26
N LEU A 12 3.15 -10.31 0.32
CA LEU A 12 4.55 -9.95 0.45
C LEU A 12 4.81 -8.68 -0.34
N ILE A 13 5.62 -7.78 0.22
CA ILE A 13 6.03 -6.53 -0.42
C ILE A 13 7.56 -6.44 -0.42
N ASP A 14 8.15 -6.07 -1.57
CA ASP A 14 9.59 -5.80 -1.65
C ASP A 14 9.85 -4.38 -1.17
N GLN A 15 10.60 -4.25 -0.07
CA GLN A 15 10.88 -2.97 0.56
C GLN A 15 12.34 -2.54 0.46
N GLY A 16 13.17 -3.25 -0.32
CA GLY A 16 14.57 -2.90 -0.59
C GLY A 16 15.36 -2.33 0.60
N ASP A 17 16.38 -1.54 0.31
CA ASP A 17 17.18 -0.85 1.34
C ASP A 17 17.00 0.67 1.33
N LYS A 18 16.54 1.23 0.22
CA LYS A 18 16.34 2.66 0.10
C LYS A 18 14.87 3.07 0.39
N PHE A 19 13.91 2.14 0.24
CA PHE A 19 12.49 2.47 0.38
C PHE A 19 12.12 2.81 1.81
N TYR A 20 11.13 3.70 1.95
CA TYR A 20 10.47 3.93 3.22
C TYR A 20 9.70 2.67 3.60
N ARG A 21 10.19 2.01 4.65
CA ARG A 21 9.58 0.76 5.12
C ARG A 21 8.25 1.04 5.79
N MET A 22 7.27 0.20 5.47
CA MET A 22 6.01 0.13 6.18
C MET A 22 6.26 -0.09 7.66
N ASN A 23 5.44 0.56 8.47
CA ASN A 23 5.49 0.47 9.92
C ASN A 23 4.09 0.20 10.49
N SER A 24 3.95 0.25 11.81
CA SER A 24 2.66 0.07 12.49
C SER A 24 1.60 1.07 12.00
N ASP A 25 1.97 2.30 11.68
CA ASP A 25 1.04 3.33 11.22
C ASP A 25 0.53 3.01 9.81
N THR A 26 1.40 2.49 8.94
CA THR A 26 1.00 1.97 7.61
C THR A 26 -0.02 0.85 7.73
N GLU A 27 0.21 -0.13 8.61
CA GLU A 27 -0.73 -1.23 8.84
C GLU A 27 -2.07 -0.71 9.36
N LEU A 28 -2.05 0.12 10.41
CA LEU A 28 -3.26 0.64 11.04
C LEU A 28 -4.07 1.49 10.07
N LEU A 29 -3.42 2.37 9.29
CA LEU A 29 -4.07 3.14 8.25
C LEU A 29 -4.69 2.22 7.19
N GLY A 30 -3.92 1.26 6.67
CA GLY A 30 -4.38 0.30 5.68
C GLY A 30 -5.62 -0.48 6.11
N ARG A 31 -5.63 -0.95 7.36
CA ARG A 31 -6.78 -1.66 7.95
C ARG A 31 -7.98 -0.74 8.19
N PHE A 32 -7.75 0.52 8.54
CA PHE A 32 -8.79 1.52 8.78
C PHE A 32 -9.52 1.97 7.49
N ILE A 33 -8.89 1.82 6.33
CA ILE A 33 -9.46 2.24 5.04
C ILE A 33 -10.84 1.61 4.79
N ARG A 34 -11.79 2.48 4.44
CA ARG A 34 -13.15 2.12 4.04
C ARG A 34 -13.41 2.62 2.63
N ILE A 35 -13.55 1.68 1.70
CA ILE A 35 -13.86 1.95 0.29
C ILE A 35 -15.13 1.16 -0.06
N LYS A 36 -16.05 1.77 -0.79
CA LYS A 36 -17.23 1.06 -1.31
C LYS A 36 -16.91 0.40 -2.64
N HIS A 37 -17.68 -0.64 -2.99
CA HIS A 37 -17.56 -1.28 -4.29
C HIS A 37 -17.63 -0.24 -5.42
N GLN A 38 -16.75 -0.38 -6.42
CA GLN A 38 -16.61 0.51 -7.59
C GLN A 38 -16.07 1.94 -7.32
N HIS A 39 -15.65 2.27 -6.10
CA HIS A 39 -14.91 3.53 -5.89
C HIS A 39 -13.53 3.49 -6.55
N ARG A 40 -13.02 4.68 -6.90
CA ARG A 40 -11.64 4.90 -7.34
C ARG A 40 -10.82 5.39 -6.15
N PHE A 41 -9.61 4.87 -5.99
CA PHE A 41 -8.71 5.24 -4.90
C PHE A 41 -7.42 5.83 -5.47
N LEU A 42 -7.00 6.96 -4.90
CA LEU A 42 -5.75 7.63 -5.22
C LEU A 42 -4.89 7.71 -3.95
N GLU A 43 -3.67 7.22 -4.02
CA GLU A 43 -2.65 7.40 -3.00
C GLU A 43 -1.56 8.34 -3.51
N ILE A 44 -1.21 9.33 -2.69
CA ILE A 44 -0.13 10.29 -2.96
C ILE A 44 1.03 9.96 -2.01
N GLY A 45 2.24 9.84 -2.55
CA GLY A 45 3.40 9.35 -1.82
C GLY A 45 3.33 7.84 -1.57
N CYS A 46 2.97 7.08 -2.61
CA CYS A 46 2.65 5.66 -2.44
C CYS A 46 3.86 4.76 -2.18
N ASN A 47 5.07 5.22 -2.45
CA ASN A 47 6.33 4.49 -2.29
C ASN A 47 6.21 3.05 -2.86
N THR A 48 6.42 2.02 -2.04
CA THR A 48 6.27 0.59 -2.41
C THR A 48 4.82 0.14 -2.66
N GLY A 49 3.83 0.99 -2.41
CA GLY A 49 2.41 0.72 -2.63
C GLY A 49 1.72 -0.03 -1.49
N ALA A 50 2.28 -0.02 -0.28
CA ALA A 50 1.73 -0.75 0.86
C ALA A 50 0.25 -0.43 1.14
N ILE A 51 -0.15 0.85 1.08
CA ILE A 51 -1.54 1.25 1.31
C ILE A 51 -2.44 0.88 0.11
N LEU A 52 -1.97 0.98 -1.14
CA LEU A 52 -2.69 0.43 -2.30
C LEU A 52 -3.00 -1.06 -2.14
N LEU A 53 -2.04 -1.85 -1.62
CA LEU A 53 -2.25 -3.28 -1.36
C LEU A 53 -3.36 -3.49 -0.32
N TYR A 54 -3.36 -2.73 0.78
CA TYR A 54 -4.48 -2.77 1.73
C TYR A 54 -5.83 -2.34 1.10
N ALA A 55 -5.83 -1.30 0.28
CA ALA A 55 -7.03 -0.82 -0.41
C ALA A 55 -7.59 -1.86 -1.39
N SER A 56 -6.73 -2.66 -2.02
CA SER A 56 -7.13 -3.73 -2.96
C SER A 56 -8.05 -4.78 -2.34
N LEU A 57 -7.90 -5.05 -1.03
CA LEU A 57 -8.74 -5.99 -0.28
C LEU A 57 -10.22 -5.59 -0.29
N ARG A 58 -10.53 -4.33 -0.59
CA ARG A 58 -11.90 -3.79 -0.65
C ARG A 58 -12.53 -3.85 -2.05
N LYS A 59 -11.83 -4.40 -3.04
CA LYS A 59 -12.29 -4.54 -4.44
C LYS A 59 -12.80 -3.21 -5.06
N PRO A 60 -11.97 -2.15 -5.06
CA PRO A 60 -12.28 -0.90 -5.75
C PRO A 60 -12.36 -1.11 -7.27
N LYS A 61 -12.88 -0.11 -7.99
CA LYS A 61 -12.85 -0.08 -9.46
C LYS A 61 -11.44 0.13 -9.98
N GLU A 62 -10.66 0.95 -9.27
CA GLU A 62 -9.35 1.44 -9.72
C GLU A 62 -8.52 1.84 -8.50
N LEU A 63 -7.22 1.55 -8.57
CA LEU A 63 -6.20 1.95 -7.62
C LEU A 63 -5.12 2.70 -8.39
N VAL A 64 -4.79 3.92 -7.97
CA VAL A 64 -3.72 4.73 -8.55
C VAL A 64 -2.77 5.16 -7.44
N GLY A 65 -1.49 4.83 -7.59
CA GLY A 65 -0.42 5.37 -6.76
C GLY A 65 0.35 6.42 -7.52
N VAL A 66 0.68 7.51 -6.85
CA VAL A 66 1.59 8.53 -7.36
C VAL A 66 2.71 8.71 -6.35
N ASP A 67 3.95 8.57 -6.80
CA ASP A 67 5.12 8.93 -6.03
C ASP A 67 6.03 9.84 -6.87
N LEU A 68 6.78 10.70 -6.19
CA LEU A 68 7.74 11.60 -6.85
C LEU A 68 8.99 10.84 -7.29
N PHE A 69 9.34 9.78 -6.57
CA PHE A 69 10.60 9.10 -6.74
C PHE A 69 10.39 7.71 -7.33
N SER A 70 11.19 7.36 -8.32
CA SER A 70 11.18 6.01 -8.91
C SER A 70 11.67 4.95 -7.93
N GLU A 71 12.61 5.32 -7.06
CA GLU A 71 13.17 4.50 -5.99
C GLU A 71 13.51 5.43 -4.79
N VAL A 72 12.54 5.55 -3.87
CA VAL A 72 12.73 5.65 -2.39
C VAL A 72 13.86 4.76 -2.00
#